data_AF-A0A520A1S0-F1
#
_entry.id   AF-A0A520A1S0-F1
#
_cell.length_a   1.000
_cell.length_b   1.000
_cell.length_c   1.000
_cell.angle_alpha   90.00
_cell.angle_beta   90.00
_cell.angle_gamma   90.00
#
_symmetry.space_group_name_H-M   'P 1'
#
loop_
_entity.id
_entity.type
_entity.pdbx_description
1 polymer ?
#
loop_
_entity_poly.entity_id
_entity_poly.type
_entity_poly.pdbx_seq_one_letter_code
_entity_poly.pdbx_strand_id
1 'polypeptide(L)'
;VSTLAGTGASGRVDGPGSTATFAGPGQVALDAQGNLYVADTDNHCIRKVTPAGVVSTLAGRGTGGYLDGPAATAAFNAPIGVAVDGQGTVYVADSHNNCIRAISPAGLVSTWAGTIAPGLQDGPAATARFWAPTGLACDPQGSLYVADTRNERIRQITAQGVVSTLAGSGPPDVQFVPDNFADGPAATALFYYPYGVAVDARGTVYVADYQNNRVRKIAAGTVSTVAGSTGGYAEGAGSQAKLLTPARWATPMGRRPLRSSVAAWASPCCPRARCSTWPIPTTSASANSPASRVLAAVWGLARGS
;
A
#
# COMPACT_ATOMS: atom_id res chain seq x y z
N VAL A 1 7.73 -5.11 -20.69
CA VAL A 1 8.00 -4.98 -19.24
C VAL A 1 9.49 -5.22 -19.04
N SER A 2 10.17 -4.37 -18.27
CA SER A 2 11.60 -4.50 -17.93
C SER A 2 11.80 -4.23 -16.44
N THR A 3 12.92 -4.70 -15.88
CA THR A 3 13.29 -4.44 -14.49
C THR A 3 14.13 -3.16 -14.41
N LEU A 4 13.72 -2.19 -13.60
CA LEU A 4 14.48 -0.98 -13.32
C LEU A 4 15.58 -1.21 -12.26
N ALA A 5 15.23 -1.88 -11.15
CA ALA A 5 16.13 -2.19 -10.06
C ALA A 5 15.68 -3.43 -9.27
N GLY A 6 16.64 -4.15 -8.69
CA GLY A 6 16.42 -5.33 -7.86
C GLY A 6 16.84 -6.65 -8.54
N THR A 7 17.53 -7.51 -7.79
CA THR A 7 17.90 -8.86 -8.27
C THR A 7 16.85 -9.94 -7.94
N GLY A 8 15.87 -9.63 -7.09
CA GLY A 8 14.92 -10.60 -6.53
C GLY A 8 15.42 -11.31 -5.27
N ALA A 9 16.71 -11.15 -4.90
CA ALA A 9 17.21 -11.60 -3.61
C ALA A 9 16.87 -10.59 -2.51
N SER A 10 16.49 -11.10 -1.33
CA SER A 10 16.28 -10.28 -0.14
C SER A 10 17.60 -9.69 0.36
N GLY A 11 17.65 -8.39 0.63
CA GLY A 11 18.83 -7.70 1.16
C GLY A 11 18.75 -6.18 1.00
N ARG A 12 19.81 -5.46 1.37
CA ARG A 12 19.89 -3.98 1.36
C ARG A 12 21.15 -3.46 0.66
N VAL A 13 21.49 -4.06 -0.48
CA VAL A 13 22.68 -3.66 -1.26
C VAL A 13 22.34 -2.46 -2.13
N ASP A 14 23.14 -1.40 -2.03
CA ASP A 14 23.10 -0.21 -2.90
C ASP A 14 23.95 -0.43 -4.17
N GLY A 15 23.78 0.44 -5.17
CA GLY A 15 24.53 0.42 -6.43
C GLY A 15 23.64 0.35 -7.67
N PRO A 16 24.17 -0.10 -8.82
CA PRO A 16 23.37 -0.29 -10.03
C PRO A 16 22.15 -1.19 -9.79
N GLY A 17 21.04 -0.91 -10.46
CA GLY A 17 19.79 -1.64 -10.29
C GLY A 17 19.89 -3.14 -10.58
N SER A 18 20.85 -3.55 -11.40
CA SER A 18 21.17 -4.96 -11.70
C SER A 18 21.83 -5.71 -10.54
N THR A 19 22.35 -5.01 -9.52
CA THR A 19 23.01 -5.60 -8.35
C THR A 19 22.35 -5.24 -7.03
N ALA A 20 21.58 -4.15 -6.99
CA ALA A 20 20.90 -3.70 -5.79
C ALA A 20 19.86 -4.73 -5.30
N THR A 21 19.70 -4.82 -3.98
CA THR A 21 18.71 -5.71 -3.33
C THR A 21 17.76 -4.93 -2.44
N PHE A 22 16.55 -5.49 -2.28
CA PHE A 22 15.46 -4.97 -1.45
C PHE A 22 14.88 -6.12 -0.62
N ALA A 23 14.20 -5.83 0.48
CA ALA A 23 13.48 -6.79 1.30
C ALA A 23 12.08 -6.25 1.62
N GLY A 24 11.06 -6.89 1.05
CA GLY A 24 9.67 -6.46 1.20
C GLY A 24 9.43 -5.01 0.75
N PRO A 25 9.71 -4.63 -0.52
CA PRO A 25 9.42 -3.29 -0.98
C PRO A 25 7.90 -3.01 -0.95
N GLY A 26 7.50 -1.97 -0.23
CA GLY A 26 6.14 -1.48 -0.07
C GLY A 26 5.72 -0.49 -1.14
N GLN A 27 5.16 0.65 -0.72
CA GLN A 27 4.76 1.72 -1.63
C GLN A 27 5.98 2.35 -2.31
N VAL A 28 5.75 2.88 -3.51
CA VAL A 28 6.71 3.71 -4.24
C VAL A 28 6.11 5.06 -4.60
N ALA A 29 6.96 6.09 -4.71
CA ALA A 29 6.58 7.44 -5.15
C ALA A 29 7.63 8.02 -6.11
N LEU A 30 7.21 8.85 -7.05
CA LEU A 30 8.12 9.59 -7.94
C LEU A 30 8.23 11.04 -7.48
N ASP A 31 9.43 11.62 -7.56
CA ASP A 31 9.60 13.07 -7.56
C ASP A 31 9.45 13.67 -8.97
N ALA A 32 9.50 15.00 -9.07
CA ALA A 32 9.39 15.73 -10.33
C ALA A 32 10.57 15.46 -11.31
N GLN A 33 11.70 14.97 -10.81
CA GLN A 33 12.87 14.61 -11.61
C GLN A 33 12.83 13.14 -12.06
N GLY A 34 11.78 12.39 -11.69
CA GLY A 34 11.61 10.99 -12.04
C GLY A 34 12.42 10.02 -11.17
N ASN A 35 12.97 10.47 -10.04
CA ASN A 35 13.54 9.54 -9.07
C ASN A 35 12.41 8.78 -8.36
N LEU A 36 12.59 7.47 -8.19
CA LEU A 36 11.69 6.60 -7.47
C LEU A 36 12.14 6.44 -6.02
N TYR A 37 11.23 6.70 -5.10
CA TYR A 37 11.40 6.49 -3.68
C TYR A 37 10.66 5.23 -3.30
N VAL A 38 11.31 4.33 -2.57
CA VAL A 38 10.80 3.00 -2.24
C VAL A 38 10.85 2.83 -0.73
N ALA A 39 9.72 2.51 -0.13
CA ALA A 39 9.69 2.02 1.24
C ALA A 39 10.19 0.57 1.22
N ASP A 40 11.40 0.33 1.72
CA ASP A 40 12.03 -1.00 1.75
C ASP A 40 11.78 -1.60 3.13
N THR A 41 10.58 -2.17 3.27
CA THR A 41 9.89 -2.29 4.55
C THR A 41 10.60 -3.23 5.51
N ASP A 42 10.99 -4.43 5.05
CA ASP A 42 11.66 -5.41 5.90
C ASP A 42 13.11 -5.01 6.19
N ASN A 43 13.66 -4.08 5.41
CA ASN A 43 14.95 -3.45 5.65
C ASN A 43 14.85 -2.17 6.50
N HIS A 44 13.67 -1.77 6.96
CA HIS A 44 13.47 -0.60 7.83
C HIS A 44 14.09 0.71 7.28
N CYS A 45 14.03 0.92 5.96
CA CYS A 45 14.66 2.08 5.33
C CYS A 45 13.90 2.55 4.09
N ILE A 46 14.24 3.77 3.64
CA ILE A 46 13.76 4.33 2.38
C ILE A 46 14.91 4.32 1.38
N ARG A 47 14.65 3.80 0.19
CA ARG A 47 15.61 3.73 -0.92
C ARG A 47 15.23 4.75 -1.98
N LYS A 48 16.22 5.34 -2.63
CA LYS A 48 16.06 6.20 -3.80
C LYS A 48 16.64 5.48 -5.01
N VAL A 49 15.92 5.47 -6.12
CA VAL A 49 16.33 4.92 -7.41
C VAL A 49 16.27 6.04 -8.44
N THR A 50 17.39 6.32 -9.10
CA THR A 50 17.43 7.34 -10.15
C THR A 50 16.75 6.83 -11.43
N PRO A 51 16.40 7.71 -12.40
CA PRO A 51 15.92 7.27 -13.72
C PRO A 51 16.88 6.32 -14.45
N ALA A 52 18.18 6.41 -14.15
CA ALA A 52 19.22 5.51 -14.67
C ALA A 52 19.29 4.15 -13.93
N GLY A 53 18.42 3.93 -12.95
CA GLY A 53 18.35 2.68 -12.18
C GLY A 53 19.40 2.55 -11.07
N VAL A 54 20.07 3.63 -10.67
CA VAL A 54 21.03 3.58 -9.55
C VAL A 54 20.28 3.67 -8.23
N VAL A 55 20.50 2.70 -7.33
CA VAL A 55 19.88 2.60 -6.02
C VAL A 55 20.82 3.09 -4.93
N SER A 56 20.30 3.92 -4.03
CA SER A 56 20.97 4.34 -2.80
C SER A 56 20.00 4.31 -1.62
N THR A 57 20.50 4.07 -0.41
CA THR A 57 19.72 4.30 0.80
C THR A 57 19.56 5.80 1.02
N LEU A 58 18.32 6.29 1.05
CA LEU A 58 18.02 7.68 1.37
C LEU A 58 18.08 7.93 2.88
N ALA A 59 17.38 7.09 3.67
CA ALA A 59 17.30 7.22 5.12
C ALA A 59 16.96 5.88 5.78
N GLY A 60 17.30 5.75 7.06
CA GLY A 60 17.01 4.57 7.87
C GLY A 60 18.24 3.68 8.01
N ARG A 61 18.64 3.40 9.26
CA ARG A 61 19.86 2.65 9.60
C ARG A 61 19.83 1.15 9.28
N GLY A 62 18.70 0.63 8.79
CA GLY A 62 18.56 -0.79 8.42
C GLY A 62 18.05 -1.71 9.54
N THR A 63 17.77 -1.17 10.74
CA THR A 63 17.22 -1.92 11.86
C THR A 63 15.99 -1.23 12.41
N GLY A 64 14.98 -2.03 12.78
CA GLY A 64 13.73 -1.55 13.36
C GLY A 64 13.94 -0.66 14.59
N GLY A 65 13.26 0.47 14.63
CA GLY A 65 13.28 1.38 15.77
C GLY A 65 12.56 2.69 15.49
N TYR A 66 12.62 3.61 16.46
CA TYR A 66 12.04 4.94 16.36
C TYR A 66 13.09 5.97 16.81
N LEU A 67 13.72 6.62 15.84
CA LEU A 67 14.76 7.63 16.10
C LEU A 67 14.75 8.69 14.99
N ASP A 68 14.57 9.95 15.39
CA ASP A 68 14.75 11.13 14.53
C ASP A 68 16.24 11.52 14.43
N GLY A 69 16.57 12.40 13.50
CA GLY A 69 17.94 12.91 13.30
C GLY A 69 18.44 12.70 11.87
N PRO A 70 19.77 12.74 11.65
CA PRO A 70 20.36 12.56 10.32
C PRO A 70 19.91 11.26 9.65
N ALA A 71 19.67 11.30 8.34
CA ALA A 71 19.11 10.20 7.58
C ALA A 71 19.87 8.87 7.72
N ALA A 72 21.20 8.92 7.84
CA ALA A 72 22.05 7.74 8.01
C ALA A 72 21.84 7.02 9.36
N THR A 73 21.41 7.74 10.40
CA THR A 73 21.27 7.21 11.77
C THR A 73 19.84 7.07 12.24
N ALA A 74 18.90 7.79 11.60
CA ALA A 74 17.47 7.69 11.87
C ALA A 74 16.98 6.23 11.76
N ALA A 75 15.95 5.89 12.53
CA ALA A 75 15.37 4.56 12.55
C ALA A 75 13.87 4.61 12.26
N PHE A 76 13.45 3.70 11.39
CA PHE A 76 12.05 3.39 11.07
C PHE A 76 11.72 1.98 11.54
N ASN A 77 10.44 1.65 11.64
CA ASN A 77 9.94 0.33 11.97
C ASN A 77 8.87 -0.10 10.97
N ALA A 78 9.27 -0.96 10.03
CA ALA A 78 8.45 -1.41 8.91
C ALA A 78 7.73 -0.25 8.20
N PRO A 79 8.47 0.69 7.57
CA PRO A 79 7.85 1.73 6.78
C PRO A 79 7.16 1.11 5.56
N ILE A 80 5.87 1.38 5.34
CA ILE A 80 5.11 0.82 4.21
C ILE A 80 4.83 1.89 3.15
N GLY A 81 4.45 3.09 3.58
CA GLY A 81 4.04 4.18 2.70
C GLY A 81 5.15 5.17 2.43
N VAL A 82 5.17 5.74 1.22
CA VAL A 82 6.05 6.85 0.86
C VAL A 82 5.34 7.80 -0.10
N ALA A 83 5.54 9.10 0.10
CA ALA A 83 5.10 10.16 -0.80
C ALA A 83 6.16 11.26 -0.87
N VAL A 84 6.22 12.01 -1.97
CA VAL A 84 7.15 13.13 -2.16
C VAL A 84 6.34 14.36 -2.53
N ASP A 85 6.58 15.47 -1.84
CA ASP A 85 5.95 16.75 -2.18
C ASP A 85 6.72 17.51 -3.29
N GLY A 86 6.14 18.63 -3.74
CA GLY A 86 6.77 19.49 -4.74
C GLY A 86 8.04 20.21 -4.29
N GLN A 87 8.36 20.20 -2.98
CA GLN A 87 9.58 20.78 -2.41
C GLN A 87 10.68 19.72 -2.21
N GLY A 88 10.40 18.45 -2.51
CA GLY A 88 11.32 17.33 -2.34
C GLY A 88 11.36 16.74 -0.93
N THR A 89 10.43 17.10 -0.04
CA THR A 89 10.25 16.42 1.24
C THR A 89 9.67 15.04 0.99
N VAL A 90 10.25 14.02 1.61
CA VAL A 90 9.75 12.65 1.52
C VAL A 90 9.01 12.31 2.80
N TYR A 91 7.71 12.06 2.68
CA TYR A 91 6.87 11.57 3.77
C TYR A 91 6.87 10.06 3.80
N VAL A 92 6.93 9.50 5.01
CA VAL A 92 7.04 8.05 5.25
C VAL A 92 5.98 7.65 6.25
N ALA A 93 5.17 6.65 5.93
CA ALA A 93 4.31 6.01 6.92
C ALA A 93 5.13 4.96 7.64
N ASP A 94 5.55 5.29 8.86
CA ASP A 94 6.34 4.43 9.73
C ASP A 94 5.39 3.51 10.49
N SER A 95 4.89 2.51 9.77
CA SER A 95 3.64 1.83 10.07
C SER A 95 3.63 1.13 11.43
N HIS A 96 4.74 0.52 11.85
CA HIS A 96 4.79 -0.11 13.18
C HIS A 96 5.09 0.88 14.32
N ASN A 97 5.46 2.12 13.99
CA ASN A 97 5.57 3.22 14.94
C ASN A 97 4.34 4.15 14.94
N ASN A 98 3.28 3.82 14.19
CA ASN A 98 1.99 4.54 14.19
C ASN A 98 2.08 6.04 13.88
N CYS A 99 3.08 6.47 13.12
CA CYS A 99 3.32 7.88 12.82
C CYS A 99 3.74 8.11 11.37
N ILE A 100 3.67 9.37 10.96
CA ILE A 100 4.19 9.86 9.69
C ILE A 100 5.49 10.59 9.96
N ARG A 101 6.56 10.15 9.29
CA ARG A 101 7.89 10.77 9.36
C ARG A 101 8.11 11.62 8.11
N ALA A 102 8.93 12.66 8.22
CA ALA A 102 9.35 13.48 7.09
C ALA A 102 10.87 13.44 6.96
N ILE A 103 11.36 13.34 5.73
CA ILE A 103 12.77 13.44 5.37
C ILE A 103 12.93 14.74 4.58
N SER A 104 13.62 15.72 5.14
CA SER A 104 13.88 16.99 4.46
C SER A 104 14.88 16.81 3.31
N PRO A 105 14.92 17.72 2.33
CA PRO A 105 15.95 17.73 1.30
C PRO A 105 17.39 17.81 1.85
N ALA A 106 17.55 18.32 3.07
CA ALA A 106 18.83 18.36 3.79
C ALA A 106 19.22 17.01 4.45
N GLY A 107 18.38 15.98 4.32
CA GLY A 107 18.65 14.65 4.89
C GLY A 107 18.39 14.56 6.38
N LEU A 108 17.47 15.36 6.93
CA LEU A 108 17.02 15.24 8.33
C LEU A 108 15.69 14.49 8.38
N VAL A 109 15.61 13.47 9.24
CA VAL A 109 14.37 12.77 9.55
C VAL A 109 13.75 13.35 10.82
N SER A 110 12.47 13.68 10.76
CA SER A 110 11.68 14.11 11.92
C SER A 110 10.32 13.41 11.96
N THR A 111 9.75 13.32 13.14
CA THR A 111 8.34 12.94 13.31
C THR A 111 7.47 14.13 12.93
N TRP A 112 6.70 13.99 11.85
CA TRP A 112 5.90 15.07 11.30
C TRP A 112 4.49 15.07 11.88
N ALA A 113 3.86 13.89 11.97
CA ALA A 113 2.52 13.74 12.52
C ALA A 113 2.35 12.39 13.22
N GLY A 114 1.53 12.36 14.26
CA GLY A 114 1.26 11.16 15.03
C GLY A 114 2.13 11.05 16.28
N THR A 115 1.71 10.15 17.17
CA THR A 115 2.51 9.68 18.29
C THR A 115 2.78 8.19 18.12
N ILE A 116 3.71 7.63 18.90
CA ILE A 116 3.96 6.18 18.86
C ILE A 116 2.80 5.34 19.42
N ALA A 117 1.87 5.98 20.15
CA ALA A 117 0.70 5.32 20.70
C ALA A 117 -0.36 5.12 19.59
N PRO A 118 -0.78 3.88 19.29
CA PRO A 118 -1.81 3.63 18.30
C PRO A 118 -3.15 4.21 18.76
N GLY A 119 -3.98 4.65 17.81
CA GLY A 119 -5.36 5.06 18.07
C GLY A 119 -5.91 6.00 17.01
N LEU A 120 -7.13 6.47 17.21
CA LEU A 120 -7.81 7.40 16.32
C LEU A 120 -8.01 8.74 17.03
N GLN A 121 -7.21 9.74 16.67
CA GLN A 121 -7.34 11.10 17.21
C GLN A 121 -6.99 12.12 16.12
N ASP A 122 -7.95 13.00 15.82
CA ASP A 122 -7.76 14.20 14.98
C ASP A 122 -7.17 15.36 15.80
N GLY A 123 -6.76 16.43 15.11
CA GLY A 123 -6.21 17.65 15.71
C GLY A 123 -4.79 17.97 15.23
N PRO A 124 -4.01 18.75 16.01
CA PRO A 124 -2.63 19.07 15.65
C PRO A 124 -1.78 17.83 15.42
N ALA A 125 -0.89 17.86 14.43
CA ALA A 125 -0.05 16.75 14.01
C ALA A 125 0.75 16.13 15.16
N ALA A 126 1.24 16.95 16.09
CA ALA A 126 2.00 16.50 17.26
C ALA A 126 1.20 15.65 18.26
N THR A 127 -0.14 15.74 18.24
CA THR A 127 -1.03 15.05 19.19
C THR A 127 -1.99 14.06 18.53
N ALA A 128 -2.12 14.13 17.20
CA ALA A 128 -2.92 13.20 16.43
C ALA A 128 -2.44 11.75 16.67
N ARG A 129 -3.34 10.79 16.47
CA ARG A 129 -3.01 9.36 16.54
C ARG A 129 -3.48 8.65 15.29
N PHE A 130 -2.63 7.74 14.84
CA PHE A 130 -2.87 6.79 13.77
C PHE A 130 -2.76 5.37 14.31
N TRP A 131 -3.15 4.38 13.52
CA TRP A 131 -2.92 2.98 13.83
C TRP A 131 -2.55 2.23 12.55
N ALA A 132 -1.27 1.85 12.47
CA ALA A 132 -0.67 1.22 11.30
C ALA A 132 -0.98 1.99 9.99
N PRO A 133 -0.61 3.28 9.88
CA PRO A 133 -0.78 4.02 8.64
C PRO A 133 0.03 3.36 7.52
N THR A 134 -0.53 3.27 6.32
CA THR A 134 0.13 2.63 5.17
C THR A 134 0.26 3.61 4.00
N GLY A 135 -0.62 3.57 3.00
CA GLY A 135 -0.53 4.38 1.80
C GLY A 135 -0.52 5.88 2.11
N LEU A 136 0.36 6.59 1.40
CA LEU A 136 0.49 8.05 1.43
C LEU A 136 0.33 8.65 0.03
N ALA A 137 -0.27 9.84 -0.07
CA ALA A 137 -0.30 10.62 -1.30
C ALA A 137 -0.34 12.13 -1.00
N CYS A 138 0.50 12.92 -1.67
CA CYS A 138 0.48 14.38 -1.58
C CYS A 138 -0.41 14.97 -2.68
N ASP A 139 -1.21 15.98 -2.36
CA ASP A 139 -1.79 16.85 -3.39
C ASP A 139 -0.83 17.99 -3.78
N PRO A 140 -1.09 18.69 -4.90
CA PRO A 140 -0.29 19.85 -5.30
C PRO A 140 -0.34 21.03 -4.32
N GLN A 141 -1.32 21.07 -3.40
CA GLN A 141 -1.51 22.12 -2.40
C GLN A 141 -0.69 21.84 -1.12
N GLY A 142 -0.07 20.67 -1.00
CA GLY A 142 0.76 20.27 0.13
C GLY A 142 0.03 19.52 1.24
N SER A 143 -1.22 19.07 1.02
CA SER A 143 -1.86 18.13 1.94
C SER A 143 -1.34 16.71 1.71
N LEU A 144 -1.24 15.94 2.79
CA LEU A 144 -0.95 14.51 2.74
C LEU A 144 -2.22 13.72 3.07
N TYR A 145 -2.57 12.76 2.21
CA TYR A 145 -3.63 11.80 2.45
C TYR A 145 -3.02 10.49 2.94
N VAL A 146 -3.63 9.91 3.97
CA VAL A 146 -3.12 8.74 4.68
C VAL A 146 -4.20 7.67 4.74
N ALA A 147 -3.88 6.46 4.30
CA ALA A 147 -4.63 5.27 4.70
C ALA A 147 -4.26 4.90 6.13
N ASP A 148 -5.15 5.18 7.07
CA ASP A 148 -4.98 4.84 8.49
C ASP A 148 -5.61 3.47 8.72
N THR A 149 -4.88 2.45 8.27
CA THR A 149 -5.43 1.14 7.91
C THR A 149 -6.18 0.46 9.04
N ARG A 150 -5.63 0.43 10.26
CA ARG A 150 -6.32 -0.24 11.37
C ARG A 150 -7.38 0.62 12.04
N ASN A 151 -7.43 1.91 11.73
CA ASN A 151 -8.55 2.76 12.15
C ASN A 151 -9.70 2.73 11.14
N GLU A 152 -9.55 2.07 9.99
CA GLU A 152 -10.56 2.06 8.93
C GLU A 152 -10.91 3.48 8.46
N ARG A 153 -9.89 4.35 8.36
CA ARG A 153 -10.04 5.75 7.97
C ARG A 153 -9.12 6.12 6.82
N ILE A 154 -9.58 7.10 6.05
CA ILE A 154 -8.72 7.95 5.24
C ILE A 154 -8.58 9.27 5.98
N ARG A 155 -7.35 9.66 6.26
CA ARG A 155 -7.02 10.88 7.00
C ARG A 155 -6.36 11.88 6.05
N GLN A 156 -6.57 13.16 6.31
CA GLN A 156 -5.87 14.26 5.66
C GLN A 156 -5.00 14.96 6.69
N ILE A 157 -3.79 15.32 6.30
CA ILE A 157 -2.89 16.19 7.05
C ILE A 157 -2.67 17.43 6.18
N THR A 158 -3.10 18.60 6.66
CA THR A 158 -2.87 19.85 5.91
C THR A 158 -1.40 20.25 5.97
N ALA A 159 -0.97 21.15 5.06
CA ALA A 159 0.38 21.71 5.08
C ALA A 159 0.75 22.39 6.42
N GLN A 160 -0.25 22.88 7.17
CA GLN A 160 -0.09 23.47 8.50
C GLN A 160 0.00 22.43 9.63
N GLY A 161 -0.05 21.13 9.31
CA GLY A 161 0.03 20.06 10.29
C GLY A 161 -1.25 19.88 11.09
N VAL A 162 -2.42 20.02 10.47
CA VAL A 162 -3.70 19.65 11.09
C VAL A 162 -4.17 18.32 10.50
N VAL A 163 -4.42 17.33 11.36
CA VAL A 163 -4.93 16.02 10.99
C VAL A 163 -6.45 15.98 11.16
N SER A 164 -7.15 15.56 10.12
CA SER A 164 -8.61 15.34 10.15
C SER A 164 -9.01 14.05 9.44
N THR A 165 -10.12 13.46 9.87
CA THR A 165 -10.74 12.35 9.15
C THR A 165 -11.42 12.85 7.88
N LEU A 166 -10.96 12.37 6.72
CA LEU A 166 -11.56 12.68 5.43
C LEU A 166 -12.77 11.78 5.15
N ALA A 167 -12.63 10.47 5.42
CA ALA A 167 -13.69 9.50 5.20
C ALA A 167 -13.50 8.24 6.06
N GLY A 168 -14.61 7.52 6.27
CA GLY A 168 -14.65 6.27 7.03
C GLY A 168 -15.33 6.47 8.38
N SER A 169 -16.21 5.55 8.75
CA SER A 169 -16.90 5.55 10.05
C SER A 169 -16.92 4.18 10.75
N GLY A 170 -16.25 3.18 10.18
CA GLY A 170 -16.19 1.83 10.75
C GLY A 170 -15.51 1.79 12.13
N PRO A 171 -15.74 0.76 12.94
CA PRO A 171 -14.97 0.58 14.17
C PRO A 171 -13.48 0.38 13.83
N PRO A 172 -12.53 0.87 14.66
CA PRO A 172 -11.13 0.51 14.52
C PRO A 172 -10.92 -0.98 14.85
N ASP A 173 -9.86 -1.58 14.28
CA ASP A 173 -9.42 -2.97 14.47
C ASP A 173 -10.56 -4.00 14.33
N VAL A 174 -11.40 -3.83 13.32
CA VAL A 174 -12.41 -4.83 12.95
C VAL A 174 -11.73 -6.04 12.32
N GLN A 175 -11.11 -6.89 13.12
CA GLN A 175 -10.67 -8.18 12.63
C GLN A 175 -11.90 -9.03 12.33
N PHE A 176 -12.21 -9.17 11.04
CA PHE A 176 -13.30 -9.98 10.49
C PHE A 176 -14.71 -9.52 10.89
N VAL A 177 -15.11 -8.36 10.37
CA VAL A 177 -16.53 -8.02 10.20
C VAL A 177 -16.90 -8.30 8.74
N PRO A 178 -17.66 -9.37 8.45
CA PRO A 178 -18.17 -9.63 7.10
C PRO A 178 -18.94 -8.41 6.59
N ASP A 179 -18.76 -8.08 5.31
CA ASP A 179 -19.49 -7.03 4.60
C ASP A 179 -19.39 -5.61 5.22
N ASN A 180 -18.26 -5.28 5.87
CA ASN A 180 -17.97 -3.92 6.35
C ASN A 180 -17.68 -2.95 5.19
N PHE A 181 -18.73 -2.59 4.46
CA PHE A 181 -18.68 -1.82 3.23
C PHE A 181 -19.91 -0.91 3.10
N ALA A 182 -19.67 0.37 2.83
CA ALA A 182 -20.71 1.33 2.47
C ALA A 182 -20.13 2.43 1.59
N ASP A 183 -20.74 2.66 0.43
CA ASP A 183 -20.64 3.89 -0.35
C ASP A 183 -21.57 4.96 0.27
N GLY A 184 -21.47 6.21 -0.21
CA GLY A 184 -22.31 7.32 0.22
C GLY A 184 -21.51 8.44 0.89
N PRO A 185 -22.12 9.25 1.77
CA PRO A 185 -21.42 10.35 2.43
C PRO A 185 -20.14 9.89 3.14
N ALA A 186 -19.06 10.66 3.01
CA ALA A 186 -17.75 10.30 3.56
C ALA A 186 -17.76 10.06 5.08
N ALA A 187 -18.63 10.76 5.79
CA ALA A 187 -18.84 10.63 7.23
C ALA A 187 -19.51 9.31 7.66
N THR A 188 -20.12 8.57 6.73
CA THR A 188 -20.82 7.30 7.01
C THR A 188 -20.34 6.14 6.15
N ALA A 189 -19.43 6.39 5.20
CA ALA A 189 -18.85 5.38 4.36
C ALA A 189 -18.02 4.40 5.19
N LEU A 190 -18.01 3.13 4.77
CA LEU A 190 -17.24 2.08 5.44
C LEU A 190 -16.15 1.56 4.49
N PHE A 191 -14.95 1.47 5.04
CA PHE A 191 -13.78 0.83 4.47
C PHE A 191 -13.43 -0.41 5.30
N TYR A 192 -12.66 -1.31 4.70
CA TYR A 192 -12.12 -2.47 5.37
C TYR A 192 -10.65 -2.74 4.98
N TYR A 193 -9.76 -2.40 5.90
CA TYR A 193 -8.31 -2.28 5.76
C TYR A 193 -7.91 -1.42 4.54
N PRO A 194 -8.25 -0.12 4.47
CA PRO A 194 -7.76 0.73 3.39
C PRO A 194 -6.22 0.70 3.38
N TYR A 195 -5.62 0.51 2.20
CA TYR A 195 -4.17 0.28 2.08
C TYR A 195 -3.49 1.35 1.20
N GLY A 196 -3.63 1.26 -0.11
CA GLY A 196 -3.09 2.27 -1.03
C GLY A 196 -4.00 3.50 -1.13
N VAL A 197 -3.41 4.69 -1.23
CA VAL A 197 -4.12 5.93 -1.60
C VAL A 197 -3.40 6.65 -2.74
N ALA A 198 -4.16 7.34 -3.57
CA ALA A 198 -3.67 8.27 -4.58
C ALA A 198 -4.60 9.48 -4.65
N VAL A 199 -4.09 10.63 -5.07
CA VAL A 199 -4.89 11.86 -5.21
C VAL A 199 -4.64 12.48 -6.58
N ASP A 200 -5.70 12.98 -7.22
CA ASP A 200 -5.60 13.74 -8.47
C ASP A 200 -5.42 15.25 -8.20
N ALA A 201 -5.14 16.03 -9.26
CA ALA A 201 -4.95 17.47 -9.13
C ALA A 201 -6.19 18.25 -8.68
N ARG A 202 -7.38 17.62 -8.70
CA ARG A 202 -8.65 18.19 -8.25
C ARG A 202 -8.97 17.84 -6.80
N GLY A 203 -8.09 17.08 -6.12
CA GLY A 203 -8.29 16.61 -4.75
C GLY A 203 -9.18 15.37 -4.64
N THR A 204 -9.48 14.69 -5.74
CA THR A 204 -10.15 13.38 -5.68
C THR A 204 -9.19 12.35 -5.10
N VAL A 205 -9.60 11.65 -4.05
CA VAL A 205 -8.78 10.58 -3.43
C VAL A 205 -9.27 9.22 -3.88
N TYR A 206 -8.37 8.41 -4.43
CA TYR A 206 -8.60 7.01 -4.76
C TYR A 206 -7.99 6.12 -3.69
N VAL A 207 -8.71 5.07 -3.30
CA VAL A 207 -8.38 4.22 -2.16
C VAL A 207 -8.48 2.76 -2.58
N ALA A 208 -7.43 1.98 -2.32
CA ALA A 208 -7.50 0.53 -2.36
C ALA A 208 -8.13 0.03 -1.05
N ASP A 209 -9.41 -0.30 -1.12
CA ASP A 209 -10.19 -0.85 -0.01
C ASP A 209 -9.96 -2.37 0.03
N TYR A 210 -8.84 -2.73 0.66
CA TYR A 210 -8.12 -3.98 0.44
C TYR A 210 -8.98 -5.22 0.69
N GLN A 211 -9.60 -5.31 1.87
CA GLN A 211 -10.40 -6.48 2.23
C GLN A 211 -11.78 -6.47 1.57
N ASN A 212 -12.27 -5.29 1.17
CA ASN A 212 -13.48 -5.17 0.36
C ASN A 212 -13.24 -5.41 -1.14
N ASN A 213 -12.01 -5.71 -1.57
CA ASN A 213 -11.69 -6.02 -2.97
C ASN A 213 -12.13 -4.93 -3.97
N ARG A 214 -12.05 -3.67 -3.55
CA ARG A 214 -12.55 -2.53 -4.31
C ARG A 214 -11.52 -1.43 -4.42
N VAL A 215 -11.60 -0.68 -5.50
CA VAL A 215 -11.04 0.66 -5.59
C VAL A 215 -12.18 1.64 -5.36
N ARG A 216 -12.02 2.50 -4.37
CA ARG A 216 -13.00 3.50 -3.95
C ARG A 216 -12.49 4.89 -4.29
N LYS A 217 -13.38 5.82 -4.52
CA LYS A 217 -13.12 7.22 -4.85
C LYS A 217 -13.83 8.11 -3.85
N ILE A 218 -13.13 9.06 -3.27
CA ILE A 218 -13.64 10.12 -2.41
C ILE A 218 -13.60 11.42 -3.22
N ALA A 219 -14.77 11.99 -3.50
CA ALA A 219 -14.89 13.26 -4.19
C ALA A 219 -16.12 14.01 -3.68
N ALA A 220 -15.98 15.33 -3.47
CA ALA A 220 -17.08 16.19 -3.02
C ALA A 220 -17.84 15.62 -1.79
N GLY A 221 -17.10 15.11 -0.79
CA GLY A 221 -17.68 14.57 0.44
C GLY A 221 -18.41 13.23 0.28
N THR A 222 -18.26 12.54 -0.85
CA THR A 222 -18.91 11.24 -1.11
C THR A 222 -17.88 10.18 -1.47
N VAL A 223 -18.07 8.96 -0.97
CA VAL A 223 -17.31 7.76 -1.33
C VAL A 223 -18.12 6.93 -2.32
N SER A 224 -17.49 6.54 -3.43
CA SER A 224 -18.06 5.71 -4.47
C SER A 224 -17.11 4.58 -4.89
N THR A 225 -17.63 3.44 -5.33
CA THR A 225 -16.84 2.34 -5.90
C THR A 225 -16.60 2.58 -7.38
N VAL A 226 -15.33 2.64 -7.79
CA VAL A 226 -14.94 2.84 -9.20
C VAL A 226 -14.47 1.57 -9.88
N ALA A 227 -14.07 0.55 -9.13
CA ALA A 227 -13.75 -0.78 -9.64
C ALA A 227 -13.84 -1.84 -8.54
N GLY A 228 -14.17 -3.08 -8.91
CA GLY A 228 -14.19 -4.22 -8.00
C GLY A 228 -15.56 -4.46 -7.34
N SER A 229 -15.75 -5.67 -6.85
CA SER A 229 -16.97 -6.08 -6.13
C SER A 229 -16.64 -7.17 -5.11
N THR A 230 -16.97 -8.42 -5.41
CA THR A 230 -16.54 -9.57 -4.64
C THR A 230 -15.19 -10.07 -5.14
N GLY A 231 -14.44 -10.73 -4.25
CA GLY A 231 -13.14 -11.32 -4.56
C GLY A 231 -13.18 -12.18 -5.81
N GLY A 232 -12.26 -11.94 -6.75
CA GLY A 232 -12.14 -12.75 -7.97
C GLY A 232 -11.37 -12.05 -9.08
N TYR A 233 -11.42 -12.63 -10.27
CA TYR A 233 -10.78 -12.08 -11.47
C TYR A 233 -11.83 -11.98 -12.57
N ALA A 234 -12.23 -10.77 -12.91
CA ALA A 234 -13.12 -10.49 -14.03
C ALA A 234 -12.82 -9.11 -14.59
N GLU A 235 -12.69 -9.03 -15.91
CA GLU A 235 -12.65 -7.75 -16.63
C GLU A 235 -14.04 -7.11 -16.62
N GLY A 236 -14.11 -5.78 -16.58
CA GLY A 236 -15.38 -5.05 -16.57
C GLY A 236 -15.21 -3.61 -16.10
N ALA A 237 -16.27 -2.81 -16.20
CA ALA A 237 -16.31 -1.46 -15.66
C ALA A 237 -16.97 -1.45 -14.27
N GLY A 238 -16.43 -0.64 -13.34
CA GLY A 238 -17.04 -0.47 -12.02
C GLY A 238 -17.15 -1.79 -11.25
N SER A 239 -18.34 -2.07 -10.72
CA SER A 239 -18.65 -3.27 -9.94
C SER A 239 -18.68 -4.57 -10.76
N GLN A 240 -18.69 -4.49 -12.09
CA GLN A 240 -18.59 -5.66 -12.97
C GLN A 240 -17.16 -6.24 -12.98
N ALA A 241 -16.15 -5.40 -12.71
CA ALA A 241 -14.80 -5.90 -12.48
C ALA A 241 -14.75 -6.67 -11.16
N LYS A 242 -14.02 -7.79 -11.15
CA LYS A 242 -13.67 -8.47 -9.90
C LYS A 242 -12.18 -8.33 -9.67
N LEU A 243 -11.83 -7.89 -8.47
CA LEU A 243 -10.47 -7.79 -7.99
C LEU A 243 -10.29 -8.82 -6.89
N LEU A 244 -9.13 -9.45 -6.81
CA LEU A 244 -8.79 -10.26 -5.64
C LEU A 244 -7.82 -9.43 -4.80
N THR A 245 -8.26 -9.00 -3.62
CA THR A 245 -7.46 -8.33 -2.56
C THR A 245 -6.34 -7.46 -3.15
N PRO A 246 -6.65 -6.24 -3.63
CA PRO A 246 -5.66 -5.40 -4.30
C PRO A 246 -4.54 -5.00 -3.33
N ALA A 247 -3.40 -5.68 -3.45
CA ALA A 247 -2.11 -5.63 -2.70
C ALA A 247 -1.87 -6.78 -1.70
N ARG A 248 -0.96 -7.72 -2.01
CA ARG A 248 -0.46 -8.74 -1.06
C ARG A 248 1.06 -8.74 -1.00
N TRP A 249 1.62 -8.50 0.18
CA TRP A 249 2.88 -9.05 0.76
C TRP A 249 2.85 -8.62 2.25
N ALA A 250 2.98 -9.41 3.31
CA ALA A 250 3.39 -10.78 3.57
C ALA A 250 2.39 -11.45 4.54
N THR A 251 2.24 -12.77 4.45
CA THR A 251 1.75 -13.58 5.58
C THR A 251 2.89 -13.72 6.60
N PRO A 252 2.68 -13.49 7.92
CA PRO A 252 3.55 -14.09 8.91
C PRO A 252 3.43 -15.62 8.77
N MET A 253 4.56 -16.32 8.82
CA MET A 253 4.62 -17.77 8.72
C MET A 253 3.62 -18.45 9.67
N GLY A 254 2.98 -19.51 9.18
CA GLY A 254 2.32 -20.49 10.05
C GLY A 254 0.89 -20.82 9.69
N ARG A 255 0.67 -21.41 8.51
CA ARG A 255 -0.25 -22.55 8.29
C ARG A 255 -0.14 -22.96 6.82
N ARG A 256 0.38 -24.17 6.61
CA ARG A 256 0.19 -24.91 5.34
C ARG A 256 -1.31 -24.87 5.02
N PRO A 257 -1.74 -24.59 3.79
CA PRO A 257 -3.14 -24.78 3.44
C PRO A 257 -3.45 -26.27 3.64
N LEU A 258 -4.28 -26.55 4.65
CA LEU A 258 -4.98 -27.81 4.75
C LEU A 258 -5.74 -27.97 3.44
N ARG A 259 -5.44 -29.05 2.70
CA ARG A 259 -6.32 -29.55 1.66
C ARG A 259 -7.62 -29.94 2.36
N SER A 260 -8.64 -29.09 2.35
CA SER A 260 -9.98 -29.50 2.74
C SER A 260 -10.62 -30.22 1.55
N SER A 261 -10.44 -31.53 1.58
CA SER A 261 -11.35 -32.49 0.95
C SER A 261 -12.75 -32.37 1.56
N VAL A 262 -13.74 -32.02 0.74
CA VAL A 262 -15.16 -32.33 0.94
C VAL A 262 -15.71 -32.62 -0.47
N ALA A 263 -15.74 -33.87 -0.92
CA ALA A 263 -16.80 -34.87 -0.71
C ALA A 263 -18.15 -34.42 -1.28
N ALA A 264 -18.44 -34.82 -2.52
CA ALA A 264 -19.79 -34.89 -3.08
C ALA A 264 -20.00 -36.29 -3.68
N TRP A 265 -20.66 -37.14 -2.90
CA TRP A 265 -21.61 -38.21 -3.20
C TRP A 265 -21.47 -39.04 -4.50
N ALA A 266 -21.30 -40.35 -4.29
CA ALA A 266 -21.39 -41.45 -5.27
C ALA A 266 -22.85 -41.67 -5.74
N SER A 267 -23.11 -42.12 -6.98
CA SER A 267 -23.20 -43.54 -7.42
C SER A 267 -23.80 -43.61 -8.86
N PRO A 268 -23.88 -44.76 -9.58
CA PRO A 268 -22.81 -45.32 -10.41
C PRO A 268 -23.25 -45.71 -11.85
N CYS A 269 -22.30 -45.93 -12.77
CA CYS A 269 -22.29 -47.02 -13.80
C CYS A 269 -21.15 -46.84 -14.84
N CYS A 270 -20.08 -47.64 -14.69
CA CYS A 270 -19.33 -48.48 -15.67
C CYS A 270 -19.08 -48.05 -17.15
N PRO A 271 -18.04 -48.59 -17.86
CA PRO A 271 -16.60 -48.62 -17.54
C PRO A 271 -15.66 -48.37 -18.77
N ARG A 272 -14.33 -48.35 -18.49
CA ARG A 272 -13.16 -48.55 -19.38
C ARG A 272 -12.70 -47.38 -20.27
N ALA A 273 -11.54 -46.78 -19.94
CA ALA A 273 -10.36 -46.74 -20.81
C ALA A 273 -9.11 -46.14 -20.11
N ARG A 274 -8.08 -46.99 -19.98
CA ARG A 274 -6.61 -46.79 -20.09
C ARG A 274 -5.96 -45.51 -19.51
N CYS A 275 -5.08 -45.75 -18.54
CA CYS A 275 -3.92 -44.90 -18.21
C CYS A 275 -3.05 -44.63 -19.45
N SER A 276 -2.75 -43.36 -19.70
CA SER A 276 -1.55 -42.92 -20.41
C SER A 276 -0.98 -41.70 -19.70
N THR A 277 0.31 -41.80 -19.38
CA THR A 277 1.19 -40.80 -18.78
C THR A 277 1.10 -39.44 -19.49
N TRP A 278 0.78 -38.38 -18.75
CA TRP A 278 0.91 -37.00 -19.22
C TRP A 278 2.29 -36.43 -18.83
N PRO A 279 2.99 -35.74 -19.75
CA PRO A 279 4.24 -35.06 -19.43
C PRO A 279 3.99 -33.86 -18.52
N ILE A 280 4.92 -33.64 -17.60
CA ILE A 280 4.98 -32.45 -16.73
C ILE A 280 5.31 -31.23 -17.62
N PRO A 281 4.45 -30.21 -17.72
CA PRO A 281 4.86 -28.94 -18.32
C PRO A 281 5.66 -28.14 -17.29
N THR A 282 6.93 -27.90 -17.59
CA THR A 282 7.74 -26.87 -16.94
C THR A 282 7.24 -25.49 -17.35
N THR A 283 6.28 -24.93 -16.62
CA THR A 283 5.88 -23.54 -16.82
C THR A 283 6.78 -22.61 -16.01
N SER A 284 7.68 -21.95 -16.71
CA SER A 284 8.25 -20.65 -16.31
C SER A 284 7.13 -19.71 -15.86
N ALA A 285 7.23 -19.14 -14.67
CA ALA A 285 6.30 -18.14 -14.18
C ALA A 285 6.37 -16.88 -15.07
N SER A 286 5.41 -16.71 -15.98
CA SER A 286 5.26 -15.50 -16.79
C SER A 286 4.75 -14.36 -15.92
N ALA A 287 5.37 -13.18 -16.04
CA ALA A 287 5.04 -11.93 -15.34
C ALA A 287 3.72 -11.26 -15.81
N ASN A 288 2.63 -12.02 -15.82
CA ASN A 288 1.28 -11.57 -16.17
C ASN A 288 0.31 -11.83 -15.00
N SER A 289 0.63 -11.33 -13.80
CA SER A 289 -0.31 -11.39 -12.68
C SER A 289 -1.25 -10.16 -12.69
N PRO A 290 -2.57 -10.34 -12.53
CA PRO A 290 -3.56 -9.24 -12.51
C PRO A 290 -3.27 -8.16 -11.46
N ALA A 291 -2.57 -8.52 -10.38
CA ALA A 291 -2.17 -7.60 -9.30
C ALA A 291 -1.28 -6.43 -9.79
N SER A 292 -0.45 -6.65 -10.81
CA SER A 292 0.39 -5.60 -11.41
C SER A 292 -0.40 -4.54 -12.18
N ARG A 293 -1.64 -4.85 -12.61
CA ARG A 293 -2.51 -3.92 -13.33
C ARG A 293 -3.36 -3.03 -12.41
N VAL A 294 -3.59 -3.43 -11.16
CA VAL A 294 -4.44 -2.67 -10.24
C VAL A 294 -3.73 -1.44 -9.67
N LEU A 295 -2.43 -1.54 -9.33
CA LEU A 295 -1.63 -0.36 -9.00
C LEU A 295 -1.52 0.59 -10.19
N ALA A 296 -1.36 0.06 -11.41
CA ALA A 296 -1.35 0.85 -12.64
C ALA A 296 -2.72 1.52 -12.93
N ALA A 297 -3.84 0.90 -12.55
CA ALA A 297 -5.17 1.48 -12.69
C ALA A 297 -5.39 2.64 -11.70
N VAL A 298 -4.97 2.49 -10.44
CA VAL A 298 -5.05 3.58 -9.45
C VAL A 298 -4.16 4.76 -9.86
N TRP A 299 -2.94 4.49 -10.33
CA TRP A 299 -2.03 5.52 -10.84
C TRP A 299 -2.48 6.13 -12.18
N GLY A 300 -3.05 5.33 -13.08
CA GLY A 300 -3.53 5.76 -14.39
C GLY A 300 -4.77 6.65 -14.30
N LEU A 301 -5.68 6.36 -13.37
CA LEU A 301 -6.87 7.20 -13.11
C LEU A 301 -6.49 8.59 -12.56
N ALA A 302 -5.44 8.68 -11.74
CA ALA A 302 -4.99 9.96 -11.18
C ALA A 302 -4.24 10.85 -12.19
N ARG A 303 -3.62 10.28 -13.25
CA ARG A 303 -2.88 11.03 -14.28
C ARG A 303 -3.71 11.38 -15.53
N GLY A 304 -4.90 10.79 -15.68
CA GLY A 304 -5.72 10.91 -16.89
C GLY A 304 -6.76 12.03 -16.90
N SER A 305 -6.75 12.97 -15.94
CA SER A 305 -7.84 13.95 -15.76
C SER A 305 -7.39 15.32 -15.27
#